data_AF-A0A938GSV1-F1
#
_entry.id   AF-A0A938GSV1-F1
#
_cell.length_a   1.000
_cell.length_b   1.000
_cell.length_c   1.000
_cell.angle_alpha   90.00
_cell.angle_beta   90.00
_cell.angle_gamma   90.00
#
_symmetry.space_group_name_H-M   'P 1'
#
loop_
_entity.id
_entity.type
_entity.pdbx_description
1 polymer ?
#
loop_
_entity_poly.entity_id
_entity_poly.type
_entity_poly.pdbx_seq_one_letter_code
_entity_poly.pdbx_strand_id
1 'polypeptide(L)' 'MLLDLPDSALTRDLPPETLRLELACALFGRGRLGKVAAAELAGVSLVSFQRALGERQTESYTLAMLDADERNLRRVFPE' A
#
# COMPACT_ATOMS: atom_id res chain seq x y z
N MET A 1 -1.55 3.31 18.38
CA MET A 1 -1.93 1.91 18.62
C MET A 1 -0.65 1.11 18.86
N LEU A 2 -0.64 0.21 19.84
CA LEU A 2 0.46 -0.72 20.07
C LEU A 2 0.03 -2.09 19.54
N LEU A 3 0.82 -2.69 18.65
CA LEU A 3 0.63 -4.05 18.15
C LEU A 3 1.78 -4.88 18.69
N ASP A 4 1.47 -5.90 19.49
CA ASP A 4 2.46 -6.83 20.02
C ASP A 4 2.49 -8.07 19.12
N LEU A 5 3.68 -8.43 18.66
CA LEU A 5 3.90 -9.59 17.80
C LEU A 5 4.66 -10.65 18.60
N PRO A 6 4.25 -11.93 18.53
CA PRO A 6 4.94 -12.97 19.27
C PRO A 6 6.39 -13.08 18.80
N ASP A 7 7.33 -13.13 19.76
CA ASP A 7 8.75 -13.26 19.49
C ASP A 7 9.08 -14.71 19.09
N SER A 8 8.80 -15.01 17.82
CA SER A 8 8.93 -16.34 17.24
C SER A 8 10.21 -16.46 16.41
N ALA A 9 10.67 -17.69 16.20
CA ALA A 9 11.80 -17.94 15.31
C ALA A 9 11.57 -17.40 13.88
N LEU A 10 10.31 -17.28 13.45
CA LEU A 10 9.94 -16.80 12.11
C LEU A 10 10.03 -15.27 11.96
N THR A 11 9.97 -14.54 13.07
CA THR A 11 9.99 -13.06 13.08
C THR A 11 11.31 -12.49 13.60
N ARG A 12 12.19 -13.35 14.13
CA ARG A 12 13.46 -12.97 14.76
C ARG A 12 14.38 -12.16 13.85
N ASP A 13 14.43 -12.52 12.57
CA ASP A 13 15.33 -11.89 11.59
C ASP A 13 14.64 -10.79 10.79
N LEU A 14 13.39 -10.44 11.13
CA LEU A 14 12.62 -9.41 10.43
C LEU A 14 12.61 -8.12 11.27
N PRO A 15 13.23 -7.04 10.77
CA PRO A 15 13.19 -5.76 11.45
C PRO A 15 11.73 -5.26 11.62
N PRO A 16 11.38 -4.59 12.73
CA PRO A 16 10.03 -4.11 12.98
C PRO A 16 9.44 -3.23 11.86
N GLU A 17 10.25 -2.42 11.21
CA GLU A 17 9.89 -1.63 10.04
C GLU A 17 9.51 -2.49 8.83
N THR A 18 10.21 -3.61 8.62
CA THR A 18 9.92 -4.55 7.54
C THR A 18 8.57 -5.22 7.80
N LEU A 19 8.33 -5.68 9.03
CA LEU A 19 7.04 -6.26 9.43
C LEU A 19 5.89 -5.27 9.27
N ARG A 20 6.08 -4.00 9.63
CA ARG A 20 5.08 -2.95 9.43
C ARG A 20 4.78 -2.71 7.96
N LEU A 21 5.81 -2.68 7.10
CA LEU A 21 5.64 -2.53 5.66
C LEU A 21 4.87 -3.72 5.06
N GLU A 22 5.24 -4.95 5.41
CA GLU A 22 4.54 -6.15 4.94
C GLU A 22 3.08 -6.19 5.39
N LEU A 23 2.82 -5.86 6.65
CA LEU A 23 1.46 -5.78 7.19
C LEU A 23 0.63 -4.72 6.45
N ALA A 24 1.19 -3.54 6.22
CA ALA A 24 0.52 -2.47 5.49
C ALA A 24 0.20 -2.87 4.04
N CYS A 25 1.15 -3.48 3.34
CA CYS A 25 0.95 -4.01 1.98
C CYS A 25 -0.15 -5.07 1.94
N ALA A 26 -0.15 -6.01 2.89
CA ALA A 26 -1.16 -7.06 2.98
C ALA A 26 -2.56 -6.52 3.28
N LEU A 27 -2.67 -5.55 4.20
CA LEU A 27 -3.96 -4.91 4.53
C LEU A 27 -4.50 -4.06 3.37
N PHE A 28 -3.62 -3.36 2.64
CA PHE A 28 -3.98 -2.64 1.42
C PHE A 28 -4.47 -3.60 0.34
N GLY A 29 -3.72 -4.67 0.03
CA GLY A 29 -4.10 -5.65 -0.99
C GLY A 29 -5.43 -6.36 -0.69
N ARG A 30 -5.83 -6.43 0.58
CA ARG A 30 -7.13 -6.94 1.03
C ARG A 30 -8.24 -5.88 1.07
N GLY A 31 -7.97 -4.65 0.63
CA GLY A 31 -8.91 -3.53 0.67
C GLY A 31 -9.30 -3.06 2.07
N ARG A 32 -8.54 -3.46 3.11
CA ARG A 32 -8.81 -3.09 4.51
C ARG A 32 -8.29 -1.70 4.87
N LEU A 33 -7.29 -1.22 4.13
CA LEU A 33 -6.72 0.11 4.27
C LEU A 33 -6.67 0.81 2.91
N GLY A 34 -6.96 2.11 2.92
CA GLY A 34 -6.63 2.99 1.79
C GLY A 34 -5.12 3.22 1.70
N LYS A 35 -4.66 3.64 0.51
CA LYS A 35 -3.24 3.79 0.19
C LYS A 35 -2.49 4.74 1.14
N VAL A 36 -3.13 5.83 1.57
CA VAL A 36 -2.55 6.82 2.51
C VAL A 36 -2.38 6.22 3.90
N ALA A 37 -3.45 5.63 4.46
CA ALA A 37 -3.41 5.00 5.79
C ALA A 37 -2.42 3.83 5.85
N ALA A 38 -2.26 3.08 4.74
CA ALA A 38 -1.27 2.02 4.66
C ALA A 38 0.17 2.57 4.64
N ALA A 39 0.44 3.67 3.93
CA ALA A 39 1.75 4.33 3.95
C ALA A 39 2.12 4.86 5.36
N GLU A 40 1.14 5.45 6.07
CA GLU A 40 1.29 5.88 7.46
C GLU A 40 1.60 4.70 8.40
N LEU A 41 0.89 3.57 8.26
CA LEU A 41 1.15 2.35 9.04
C LEU A 41 2.55 1.79 8.79
N ALA A 42 3.01 1.81 7.53
CA ALA A 42 4.35 1.40 7.16
C ALA A 42 5.43 2.39 7.65
N GLY A 43 5.06 3.62 8.00
CA GLY A 43 6.00 4.68 8.41
C GLY A 43 6.88 5.18 7.25
N VAL A 44 6.37 5.14 6.02
CA VAL A 44 7.10 5.57 4.81
C VAL A 44 6.29 6.58 4.01
N SER A 45 6.95 7.27 3.08
CA SER A 45 6.25 8.17 2.16
C SER A 45 5.26 7.41 1.27
N LEU A 46 4.21 8.09 0.80
CA LEU A 46 3.24 7.52 -0.13
C LEU A 46 3.90 6.98 -1.42
N VAL A 47 4.94 7.67 -1.92
CA VAL A 47 5.69 7.25 -3.11
C VAL A 47 6.50 5.97 -2.82
N SER A 48 7.17 5.91 -1.67
CA SER A 48 7.89 4.72 -1.22
C SER A 48 6.95 3.52 -1.05
N PHE A 49 5.75 3.74 -0.50
CA PHE A 49 4.75 2.71 -0.35
C PHE A 49 4.24 2.19 -1.70
N GLN A 50 3.98 3.07 -2.67
CA GLN A 50 3.58 2.67 -4.02
C GLN A 50 4.65 1.82 -4.71
N ARG A 51 5.94 2.17 -4.54
CA ARG A 51 7.04 1.35 -5.03
C ARG A 51 7.03 -0.05 -4.38
N ALA A 52 6.87 -0.11 -3.06
CA ALA A 52 6.82 -1.36 -2.32
C ALA A 52 5.65 -2.27 -2.75
N LEU A 53 4.49 -1.69 -3.09
CA LEU A 53 3.37 -2.44 -3.68
C LEU A 53 3.74 -3.02 -5.05
N GLY A 54 4.40 -2.24 -5.90
CA GLY A 54 4.87 -2.68 -7.22
C GLY A 54 5.84 -3.85 -7.15
N GLU A 55 6.81 -3.80 -6.23
CA GLU A 55 7.77 -4.89 -5.97
C GLU A 55 7.08 -6.20 -5.55
N ARG A 56 5.93 -6.10 -4.87
CA ARG A 56 5.13 -7.23 -4.39
C ARG A 56 4.04 -7.66 -5.36
N GLN A 57 3.98 -7.04 -6.54
CA GLN A 57 2.94 -7.27 -7.54
C GLN A 57 1.52 -7.07 -6.99
N THR A 58 1.39 -6.24 -5.96
CA THR A 58 0.09 -5.87 -5.40
C THR A 58 -0.51 -4.77 -6.27
N GLU A 59 -1.61 -5.06 -6.95
CA GLU A 59 -2.29 -4.09 -7.80
C GLU A 59 -2.68 -2.85 -6.99
N SER A 60 -2.00 -1.73 -7.29
CA SER A 60 -2.27 -0.44 -6.63
C SER A 60 -3.12 0.49 -7.49
N TYR A 61 -3.36 0.09 -8.74
CA TYR A 61 -4.08 0.83 -9.77
C TYR A 61 -4.44 -0.14 -10.90
N THR A 62 -5.72 -0.24 -11.24
CA THR A 62 -6.20 -1.16 -12.28
C THR A 62 -6.46 -0.42 -13.60
N LEU A 63 -6.55 -1.16 -14.71
CA LEU A 63 -6.93 -0.56 -16.01
C LEU A 63 -8.29 0.14 -15.94
N ALA A 64 -9.25 -0.40 -15.20
CA ALA A 64 -10.56 0.24 -15.02
C ALA A 64 -10.46 1.59 -14.28
N MET A 65 -9.52 1.73 -13.34
CA MET A 65 -9.25 3.01 -12.68
C MET A 65 -8.61 4.01 -13.65
N LEU A 66 -7.67 3.55 -14.49
CA LEU A 66 -7.09 4.36 -15.55
C LEU A 66 -8.17 4.89 -16.51
N ASP A 67 -9.06 4.01 -16.97
CA ASP A 67 -10.16 4.37 -17.89
C ASP A 67 -11.15 5.35 -17.24
N ALA A 68 -11.37 5.25 -15.93
CA ALA A 68 -12.19 6.19 -15.19
C ALA A 68 -11.52 7.57 -15.09
N ASP A 69 -10.21 7.60 -14.81
CA ASP A 69 -9.45 8.83 -14.70
C ASP A 69 -9.30 9.53 -16.07
N GLU A 70 -9.07 8.79 -17.16
CA GLU A 70 -9.04 9.34 -18.52
C GLU A 70 -10.39 9.99 -18.89
N ARG A 71 -11.51 9.31 -18.60
CA ARG A 71 -12.84 9.88 -18.82
C ARG A 71 -13.07 11.15 -18.00
N ASN A 72 -12.63 11.15 -16.74
CA ASN A 72 -12.71 12.33 -15.89
C ASN A 72 -11.88 13.49 -16.42
N LEU A 73 -10.66 13.23 -16.89
CA LEU A 73 -9.80 14.26 -17.48
C LEU A 73 -10.45 14.88 -18.72
N ARG A 74 -10.96 14.06 -19.66
CA ARG A 74 -11.68 14.55 -20.86
C ARG A 74 -12.90 15.39 -20.52
N ARG A 75 -13.60 15.07 -19.42
CA ARG A 75 -14.76 15.83 -18.95
C ARG A 75 -14.37 17.18 -18.35
N VAL A 76 -13.27 17.24 -17.60
CA VAL A 76 -12.83 18.46 -16.89
C VAL A 76 -12.06 19.40 -17.81
N PHE A 77 -11.37 18.86 -18.81
CA PHE A 77 -10.60 19.62 -19.80
C PHE A 77 -11.11 19.31 -21.24
N PRO A 78 -12.30 19.78 -21.62
CA PRO A 78 -12.79 19.64 -22.99
C PRO A 78 -11.98 20.53 -23.96
N GLU A 79 -11.83 20.08 -25.21
CA GLU A 79 -11.23 20.86 -26.31
C GLU A 79 -12.05 22.11 -26.66
#